data_AF-A0A2T4LMN7-F1
#
_entry.id   AF-A0A2T4LMN7-F1
#
_cell.length_a   1.000
_cell.length_b   1.000
_cell.length_c   1.000
_cell.angle_alpha   90.00
_cell.angle_beta   90.00
_cell.angle_gamma   90.00
#
_symmetry.space_group_name_H-M   'P 1'
#
loop_
_entity.id
_entity.type
_entity.pdbx_description
1 polymer ?
#
loop_
_entity_poly.entity_id
_entity_poly.type
_entity_poly.pdbx_seq_one_letter_code
_entity_poly.pdbx_strand_id
1 'polypeptide(L)'
;GAPYDDQPMPLQLNTLVEDAQSGLTGTEQEAEYIVQQVQTIMNEREVYDMKTQSYRKPSYKDIVILERTYGQARRLQQAFKDHDIPFHVNSKEGYFEQTEVRLILSFLRTVDNPLQDIYLVGLMRSVIYQFTEVELSNIRVFSPNDDYFYQSIEQYM
;
A
#
# COMPACT_ATOMS: atom_id res chain seq x y z
N GLY A 1 13.52 -31.27 12.43
CA GLY A 1 12.85 -29.98 12.64
C GLY A 1 13.90 -28.90 12.81
N ALA A 2 13.53 -27.62 12.74
CA ALA A 2 14.41 -26.56 13.20
C ALA A 2 14.72 -26.78 14.70
N PRO A 3 15.92 -26.43 15.19
CA PRO A 3 16.19 -26.42 16.63
C PRO A 3 15.24 -25.43 17.33
N TYR A 4 14.83 -25.70 18.56
CA TYR A 4 14.04 -24.79 19.40
C TYR A 4 14.41 -25.02 20.87
N ASP A 5 14.05 -24.09 21.74
CA ASP A 5 14.22 -24.24 23.19
C ASP A 5 13.19 -25.21 23.76
N ASP A 6 13.51 -25.88 24.86
CA ASP A 6 12.60 -26.85 25.50
C ASP A 6 11.43 -26.18 26.27
N GLN A 7 11.24 -24.86 26.11
CA GLN A 7 10.15 -24.13 26.74
C GLN A 7 8.82 -24.42 26.04
N PRO A 8 7.76 -24.80 26.77
CA PRO A 8 6.46 -25.01 26.18
C PRO A 8 5.86 -23.68 25.69
N MET A 9 5.70 -23.54 24.37
CA MET A 9 4.95 -22.45 23.76
C MET A 9 3.55 -22.93 23.36
N PRO A 10 2.50 -22.64 24.16
CA PRO A 10 1.16 -23.09 23.84
C PRO A 10 0.63 -22.35 22.60
N LEU A 11 -0.01 -23.10 21.70
CA LEU A 11 -0.79 -22.52 20.60
C LEU A 11 -1.94 -21.71 21.19
N GLN A 12 -2.10 -20.47 20.70
CA GLN A 12 -3.24 -19.62 21.02
C GLN A 12 -4.21 -19.59 19.85
N LEU A 13 -5.50 -19.81 20.13
CA LEU A 13 -6.58 -19.68 19.17
C LEU A 13 -7.52 -18.58 19.65
N ASN A 14 -7.61 -17.50 18.89
CA ASN A 14 -8.45 -16.36 19.20
C ASN A 14 -9.61 -16.33 18.21
N THR A 15 -10.83 -16.24 18.72
CA THR A 15 -12.05 -16.10 17.92
C THR A 15 -12.51 -14.65 17.99
N LEU A 16 -12.59 -14.00 16.84
CA LEU A 16 -13.10 -12.63 16.74
C LEU A 16 -14.58 -12.66 16.41
N VAL A 17 -15.36 -11.82 17.10
CA VAL A 17 -16.76 -11.55 16.79
C VAL A 17 -16.81 -10.16 16.20
N GLU A 18 -17.34 -10.05 14.99
CA GLU A 18 -17.47 -8.77 14.30
C GLU A 18 -18.39 -7.84 15.10
N ASP A 19 -17.85 -6.68 15.48
CA ASP A 19 -18.62 -5.63 16.11
C ASP A 19 -19.31 -4.78 15.04
N ALA A 20 -20.62 -4.99 14.87
CA ALA A 20 -21.44 -4.26 13.93
C ALA A 20 -21.54 -2.74 14.23
N GLN A 21 -21.12 -2.29 15.43
CA GLN A 21 -21.17 -0.88 15.82
C GLN A 21 -19.88 -0.10 15.48
N SER A 22 -18.77 -0.77 15.16
CA SER A 22 -17.47 -0.10 14.99
C SER A 22 -17.33 0.73 13.70
N GLY A 23 -18.25 0.56 12.74
CA GLY A 23 -18.15 1.15 11.40
C GLY A 23 -17.09 0.50 10.50
N LEU A 24 -16.29 -0.42 11.03
CA LEU A 24 -15.30 -1.21 10.30
C LEU A 24 -15.88 -2.56 9.89
N THR A 25 -15.48 -3.04 8.71
CA THR A 25 -15.75 -4.41 8.26
C THR A 25 -15.04 -5.43 9.15
N GLY A 26 -15.56 -6.65 9.26
CA GLY A 26 -14.90 -7.72 10.04
C GLY A 26 -13.43 -7.96 9.67
N THR A 27 -13.05 -7.77 8.41
CA THR A 27 -11.64 -7.84 7.97
C THR A 27 -10.79 -6.68 8.50
N GLU A 28 -11.31 -5.47 8.56
CA GLU A 28 -10.59 -4.33 9.15
C GLU A 28 -10.39 -4.54 10.65
N GLN A 29 -11.41 -5.07 11.34
CA GLN A 29 -11.31 -5.42 12.75
C GLN A 29 -10.28 -6.54 12.99
N GLU A 30 -10.22 -7.53 12.10
CA GLU A 30 -9.19 -8.56 12.12
C GLU A 30 -7.77 -7.97 11.94
N ALA A 31 -7.59 -7.04 10.99
CA ALA A 31 -6.31 -6.37 10.77
C ALA A 31 -5.86 -5.56 12.00
N GLU A 32 -6.75 -4.80 12.63
CA GLU A 32 -6.46 -4.07 13.88
C GLU A 32 -6.10 -5.02 15.03
N TYR A 33 -6.80 -6.14 15.14
CA TYR A 33 -6.49 -7.15 16.14
C TYR A 33 -5.10 -7.75 15.93
N ILE A 34 -4.72 -8.05 14.68
CA ILE A 34 -3.39 -8.55 14.35
C ILE A 34 -2.31 -7.52 14.73
N VAL A 35 -2.53 -6.23 14.45
CA VAL A 35 -1.62 -5.15 14.88
C VAL A 35 -1.44 -5.16 16.39
N GLN A 36 -2.54 -5.27 17.15
CA GLN A 36 -2.50 -5.35 18.61
C GLN A 36 -1.67 -6.56 19.08
N GLN A 37 -1.85 -7.73 18.46
CA GLN A 37 -1.06 -8.92 18.80
C GLN A 37 0.43 -8.70 18.54
N VAL A 38 0.79 -8.06 17.42
CA VAL A 38 2.19 -7.72 17.13
C VAL A 38 2.76 -6.79 18.19
N GLN A 39 2.03 -5.75 18.59
CA GLN A 39 2.46 -4.84 19.65
C GLN A 39 2.64 -5.55 21.00
N THR A 40 1.70 -6.42 21.37
CA THR A 40 1.82 -7.26 22.58
C THR A 40 3.06 -8.15 22.53
N ILE A 41 3.33 -8.81 21.41
CA ILE A 41 4.54 -9.63 21.23
C ILE A 41 5.78 -8.75 21.42
N MET A 42 5.83 -7.58 20.78
CA MET A 42 6.98 -6.68 20.82
C MET A 42 7.29 -6.16 22.24
N ASN A 43 6.27 -6.01 23.08
CA ASN A 43 6.41 -5.44 24.42
C ASN A 43 6.59 -6.49 25.53
N GLU A 44 5.96 -7.66 25.39
CA GLU A 44 5.80 -8.62 26.50
C GLU A 44 6.55 -9.94 26.29
N ARG A 45 7.06 -10.21 25.09
CA ARG A 45 7.69 -11.49 24.76
C ARG A 45 9.18 -11.35 24.55
N GLU A 46 9.86 -12.49 24.61
CA GLU A 46 11.26 -12.66 24.26
C GLU A 46 11.41 -13.74 23.21
N VAL A 47 12.43 -13.61 22.37
CA VAL A 47 12.75 -14.56 21.31
C VAL A 47 14.06 -15.24 21.65
N TYR A 48 14.08 -16.57 21.59
CA TYR A 48 15.30 -17.35 21.76
C TYR A 48 16.15 -17.31 20.49
N ASP A 49 17.36 -16.74 20.59
CA ASP A 49 18.30 -16.68 19.47
C ASP A 49 19.27 -17.87 19.53
N MET A 50 19.17 -18.77 18.55
CA MET A 50 19.98 -19.98 18.50
C MET A 50 21.47 -19.72 18.30
N LYS A 51 21.84 -18.57 17.71
CA LYS A 51 23.25 -18.25 17.44
C LYS A 51 23.97 -17.80 18.71
N THR A 52 23.28 -17.02 19.54
CA THR A 52 23.82 -16.51 20.80
C THR A 52 23.44 -17.38 22.00
N GLN A 53 22.55 -18.37 21.80
CA GLN A 53 22.00 -19.25 22.82
C GLN A 53 21.36 -18.48 23.99
N SER A 54 20.74 -17.34 23.69
CA SER A 54 20.19 -16.42 24.69
C SER A 54 18.85 -15.86 24.25
N TYR A 55 18.03 -15.43 25.21
CA TYR A 55 16.83 -14.65 24.91
C TYR A 55 17.20 -13.21 24.57
N ARG A 56 16.46 -12.64 23.65
CA ARG A 56 16.53 -11.22 23.29
C ARG A 56 15.14 -10.66 23.06
N LYS A 57 15.08 -9.32 23.02
CA LYS A 57 13.87 -8.64 22.58
C LYS A 57 13.50 -9.06 21.15
N PRO A 58 12.20 -9.25 20.87
CA PRO A 58 11.71 -9.49 19.52
C PRO A 58 12.01 -8.30 18.62
N SER A 59 12.15 -8.61 17.34
CA SER A 59 12.16 -7.65 16.24
C SER A 59 11.00 -7.97 15.31
N TYR A 60 10.53 -6.99 14.53
CA TYR A 60 9.49 -7.24 13.53
C TYR A 60 9.85 -8.32 12.51
N LYS A 61 11.15 -8.59 12.30
CA LYS A 61 11.63 -9.67 11.41
C LYS A 61 11.39 -11.06 11.98
N ASP A 62 11.11 -11.18 13.27
CA ASP A 62 10.82 -12.45 13.94
C ASP A 62 9.33 -12.82 13.83
N ILE A 63 8.49 -11.94 13.26
CA ILE A 63 7.04 -12.13 13.14
C ILE A 63 6.68 -12.34 11.66
N VAL A 64 5.91 -13.39 11.39
CA VAL A 64 5.33 -13.66 10.08
C VAL A 64 3.82 -13.85 10.20
N ILE A 65 3.07 -13.18 9.33
CA ILE A 65 1.61 -13.33 9.23
C ILE A 65 1.34 -14.20 8.00
N LEU A 66 0.68 -15.35 8.21
CA LEU A 66 0.37 -16.31 7.17
C LEU A 66 -1.12 -16.28 6.87
N GLU A 67 -1.46 -15.91 5.64
CA GLU A 67 -2.83 -15.91 5.15
C GLU A 67 -3.01 -16.98 4.05
N ARG A 68 -4.24 -17.47 3.90
CA ARG A 68 -4.58 -18.44 2.85
C ARG A 68 -4.50 -17.84 1.44
N THR A 69 -4.85 -16.56 1.30
CA THR A 69 -4.79 -15.78 0.05
C THR A 69 -4.37 -14.34 0.37
N TYR A 70 -3.82 -13.63 -0.62
CA TYR A 70 -3.37 -12.23 -0.44
C TYR A 70 -4.49 -11.18 -0.43
N GLY A 71 -5.76 -11.59 -0.36
CA GLY A 71 -6.91 -10.69 -0.51
C GLY A 71 -6.96 -9.56 0.53
N GLN A 72 -6.36 -9.77 1.70
CA GLN A 72 -6.39 -8.83 2.82
C GLN A 72 -5.11 -7.98 2.92
N ALA A 73 -4.13 -8.22 2.05
CA ALA A 73 -2.80 -7.59 2.11
C ALA A 73 -2.88 -6.06 2.19
N ARG A 74 -3.76 -5.43 1.40
CA ARG A 74 -3.91 -3.97 1.38
C ARG A 74 -4.49 -3.42 2.69
N ARG A 75 -5.42 -4.15 3.32
CA ARG A 75 -6.04 -3.75 4.59
C ARG A 75 -5.04 -3.89 5.74
N LEU A 76 -4.29 -4.99 5.77
CA LEU A 76 -3.17 -5.17 6.70
C LEU A 76 -2.10 -4.09 6.51
N GLN A 77 -1.72 -3.78 5.27
CA GLN A 77 -0.79 -2.69 4.98
C GLN A 77 -1.27 -1.35 5.52
N GLN A 78 -2.56 -1.05 5.36
CA GLN A 78 -3.14 0.20 5.88
C GLN A 78 -3.13 0.22 7.41
N ALA A 79 -3.64 -0.82 8.08
CA ALA A 79 -3.67 -0.91 9.54
C ALA A 79 -2.26 -0.82 10.14
N PHE A 80 -1.28 -1.56 9.60
CA PHE A 80 0.11 -1.48 10.06
C PHE A 80 0.72 -0.09 9.86
N LYS A 81 0.40 0.57 8.74
CA LYS A 81 0.84 1.94 8.46
C LYS A 81 0.25 2.94 9.44
N ASP A 82 -1.03 2.80 9.80
CA ASP A 82 -1.72 3.70 10.74
C ASP A 82 -1.16 3.62 12.17
N HIS A 83 -0.46 2.52 12.50
CA HIS A 83 0.24 2.31 13.77
C HIS A 83 1.77 2.46 13.67
N ASP A 84 2.30 2.98 12.56
CA ASP A 84 3.74 3.15 12.32
C ASP A 84 4.57 1.84 12.44
N ILE A 85 3.96 0.70 12.09
CA ILE A 85 4.62 -0.62 12.13
C ILE A 85 5.11 -1.01 10.73
N PRO A 86 6.40 -1.37 10.56
CA PRO A 86 6.92 -1.80 9.28
C PRO A 86 6.28 -3.14 8.86
N PHE A 87 5.60 -3.13 7.71
CA PHE A 87 4.92 -4.31 7.17
C PHE A 87 5.28 -4.51 5.70
N HIS A 88 5.75 -5.71 5.38
CA HIS A 88 6.17 -6.07 4.02
C HIS A 88 5.35 -7.25 3.51
N VAL A 89 4.71 -7.10 2.36
CA VAL A 89 3.97 -8.16 1.68
C VAL A 89 4.59 -8.41 0.31
N ASN A 90 4.94 -9.67 0.02
CA ASN A 90 5.33 -10.11 -1.32
C ASN A 90 4.08 -10.31 -2.20
N SER A 91 3.26 -9.28 -2.39
CA SER A 91 2.14 -9.34 -3.34
C SER A 91 2.54 -8.76 -4.68
N LYS A 92 2.15 -9.44 -5.77
CA LYS A 92 2.25 -8.92 -7.14
C LYS A 92 1.04 -8.04 -7.51
N GLU A 93 -0.04 -8.13 -6.75
CA GLU A 93 -1.27 -7.39 -6.99
C GLU A 93 -1.14 -5.97 -6.44
N GLY A 94 -1.57 -4.98 -7.23
CA GLY A 94 -1.55 -3.57 -6.83
C GLY A 94 -0.26 -2.81 -7.17
N TYR A 95 0.80 -3.44 -7.69
CA TYR A 95 2.03 -2.73 -8.11
C TYR A 95 1.73 -1.65 -9.16
N PHE A 96 0.99 -2.00 -10.21
CA PHE A 96 0.56 -1.06 -11.26
C PHE A 96 -0.60 -0.15 -10.84
N GLU A 97 -1.16 -0.36 -9.65
CA GLU A 97 -2.21 0.48 -9.09
C GLU A 97 -1.67 1.59 -8.19
N GLN A 98 -0.41 1.49 -7.75
CA GLN A 98 0.24 2.55 -7.00
C GLN A 98 0.30 3.83 -7.83
N THR A 99 -0.03 4.96 -7.20
CA THR A 99 -0.10 6.27 -7.85
C THR A 99 1.22 6.64 -8.51
N GLU A 100 2.35 6.34 -7.87
CA GLU A 100 3.70 6.61 -8.35
C GLU A 100 4.03 5.78 -9.59
N VAL A 101 3.66 4.50 -9.60
CA VAL A 101 3.88 3.61 -10.75
C VAL A 101 3.00 4.04 -11.92
N ARG A 102 1.74 4.40 -11.67
CA ARG A 102 0.84 4.96 -12.69
C ARG A 102 1.38 6.27 -13.27
N LEU A 103 1.96 7.13 -12.44
CA LEU A 103 2.55 8.38 -12.89
C LEU A 103 3.72 8.16 -13.85
N ILE A 104 4.65 7.26 -13.49
CA ILE A 104 5.79 6.91 -14.35
C ILE A 104 5.29 6.27 -15.66
N LEU A 105 4.31 5.38 -15.60
CA LEU A 105 3.72 4.78 -16.81
C LEU A 105 3.03 5.81 -17.69
N SER A 106 2.27 6.75 -17.13
CA SER A 106 1.67 7.85 -17.87
C SER A 106 2.74 8.72 -18.53
N PHE A 107 3.84 9.02 -17.84
CA PHE A 107 4.96 9.75 -18.42
C PHE A 107 5.55 9.02 -19.64
N LEU A 108 5.87 7.73 -19.51
CA LEU A 108 6.44 6.94 -20.60
C LEU A 108 5.48 6.83 -21.79
N ARG A 109 4.17 6.69 -21.54
CA ARG A 109 3.16 6.66 -22.60
C ARG A 109 3.01 7.99 -23.33
N THR A 110 3.06 9.11 -22.59
CA THR A 110 3.06 10.44 -23.19
C THR A 110 4.30 10.70 -24.05
N VAL A 111 5.48 10.20 -23.63
CA VAL A 111 6.71 10.30 -24.44
C VAL A 111 6.63 9.44 -25.70
N ASP A 112 6.08 8.23 -25.61
CA ASP A 112 5.90 7.33 -26.75
C ASP A 112 4.89 7.90 -27.77
N ASN A 113 3.75 8.40 -27.29
CA ASN A 113 2.75 9.04 -28.12
C ASN A 113 2.00 10.16 -27.34
N PRO A 114 2.29 11.44 -27.62
CA PRO A 114 1.66 12.55 -26.92
C PRO A 114 0.18 12.75 -27.28
N LEU A 115 -0.32 12.12 -28.33
CA LEU A 115 -1.74 12.19 -28.73
C LEU A 115 -2.67 11.34 -27.85
N GLN A 116 -2.14 10.74 -26.77
CA GLN A 116 -2.92 9.98 -25.80
C GLN A 116 -3.37 10.88 -24.64
N ASP A 117 -4.46 11.62 -24.84
CA ASP A 117 -4.98 12.63 -23.91
C ASP A 117 -5.08 12.18 -22.46
N ILE A 118 -5.50 10.93 -22.20
CA ILE A 118 -5.63 10.42 -20.83
C ILE A 118 -4.29 10.42 -20.07
N TYR A 119 -3.19 10.07 -20.74
CA TYR A 119 -1.86 10.04 -20.10
C TYR A 119 -1.24 11.43 -20.06
N LEU A 120 -1.43 12.22 -21.11
CA LEU A 120 -0.95 13.60 -21.17
C LEU A 120 -1.61 14.46 -20.08
N VAL A 121 -2.95 14.51 -20.03
CA VAL A 121 -3.69 15.27 -19.03
C VAL A 121 -3.47 14.71 -17.63
N GLY A 122 -3.41 13.38 -17.49
CA GLY A 122 -3.05 12.71 -16.23
C GLY A 122 -1.68 13.13 -15.71
N LEU A 123 -0.70 13.30 -16.60
CA LEU A 123 0.63 13.81 -16.25
C LEU A 123 0.59 15.29 -15.86
N MET A 124 -0.13 16.14 -16.60
CA MET A 124 -0.28 17.56 -16.28
C MET A 124 -0.91 17.79 -14.90
N ARG A 125 -1.92 16.99 -14.52
CA ARG A 125 -2.56 17.04 -13.20
C ARG A 125 -1.73 16.43 -12.06
N SER A 126 -0.65 15.74 -12.38
CA SER A 126 0.14 15.03 -11.38
C SER A 126 0.84 15.98 -10.41
N VAL A 127 1.36 15.44 -9.31
CA VAL A 127 2.17 16.19 -8.34
C VAL A 127 3.43 16.83 -8.95
N ILE A 128 3.87 16.39 -10.13
CA ILE A 128 5.06 16.94 -10.81
C ILE A 128 4.73 18.26 -11.50
N TYR A 129 3.57 18.35 -12.17
CA TYR A 129 3.21 19.49 -13.04
C TYR A 129 2.08 20.36 -12.49
N GLN A 130 1.21 19.80 -11.63
CA GLN A 130 0.24 20.51 -10.80
C GLN A 130 -0.74 21.45 -11.53
N PHE A 131 -1.06 21.17 -12.80
CA PHE A 131 -2.07 21.94 -13.51
C PHE A 131 -3.45 21.76 -12.87
N THR A 132 -4.12 22.88 -12.65
CA THR A 132 -5.50 22.93 -12.18
C THR A 132 -6.48 22.62 -13.31
N GLU A 133 -7.70 22.20 -12.96
CA GLU A 133 -8.77 21.97 -13.94
C GLU A 133 -9.11 23.25 -14.72
N VAL A 134 -8.97 24.42 -14.09
CA VAL A 134 -9.19 25.72 -14.72
C VAL A 134 -8.12 25.99 -15.78
N GLU A 135 -6.84 25.77 -15.49
CA GLU A 135 -5.75 25.95 -16.44
C GLU A 135 -5.87 25.01 -17.64
N LEU A 136 -6.22 23.74 -17.41
CA LEU A 136 -6.46 22.77 -18.48
C LEU A 136 -7.66 23.15 -19.35
N SER A 137 -8.73 23.64 -18.74
CA SER A 137 -9.90 24.14 -19.46
C SER A 137 -9.53 25.33 -20.34
N ASN A 138 -8.74 26.27 -19.84
CA ASN A 138 -8.29 27.43 -20.61
C ASN A 138 -7.49 27.03 -21.86
N ILE A 139 -6.60 26.03 -21.74
CA ILE A 139 -5.87 25.47 -22.89
C ILE A 139 -6.86 24.87 -23.90
N ARG A 140 -7.84 24.08 -23.43
CA ARG A 140 -8.80 23.41 -24.32
C ARG A 140 -9.74 24.38 -25.05
N VAL A 141 -10.15 25.47 -24.40
CA VAL A 141 -11.07 26.46 -24.98
C VAL A 141 -10.41 27.26 -26.11
N PHE A 142 -9.09 27.39 -26.11
CA PHE A 142 -8.35 28.09 -27.17
C PHE A 142 -8.47 27.39 -28.52
N SER A 143 -8.56 26.05 -28.51
CA SER A 143 -8.62 25.22 -29.72
C SER A 143 -9.71 24.13 -29.59
N PRO A 144 -11.00 24.53 -29.59
CA PRO A 144 -12.10 23.61 -29.28
C PRO A 144 -12.33 22.55 -30.36
N ASN A 145 -11.83 22.80 -31.56
CA ASN A 145 -12.00 21.93 -32.73
C ASN A 145 -10.87 20.91 -32.90
N ASP A 146 -9.84 20.93 -32.05
CA ASP A 146 -8.75 19.96 -32.12
C ASP A 146 -9.19 18.60 -31.58
N ASP A 147 -8.78 17.53 -32.25
CA ASP A 147 -9.10 16.17 -31.85
C ASP A 147 -8.33 15.74 -30.58
N TYR A 148 -7.09 16.22 -30.41
CA TYR A 148 -6.19 15.84 -29.32
C TYR A 148 -5.80 17.04 -28.44
N PHE A 149 -5.67 16.82 -27.13
CA PHE A 149 -5.26 17.85 -26.18
C PHE A 149 -3.84 18.37 -26.44
N TYR A 150 -2.95 17.53 -26.97
CA TYR A 150 -1.59 17.94 -27.37
C TYR A 150 -1.60 19.09 -28.40
N GLN A 151 -2.49 19.04 -29.38
CA GLN A 151 -2.62 20.09 -30.41
C GLN A 151 -3.10 21.41 -29.79
N SER A 152 -4.01 21.33 -28.81
CA SER A 152 -4.47 22.50 -28.07
C SER A 152 -3.33 23.17 -27.29
N ILE A 153 -2.38 22.38 -26.76
CA ILE A 153 -1.17 22.92 -26.13
C ILE A 153 -0.28 23.64 -27.16
N GLU A 154 -0.04 23.02 -28.32
CA GLU A 154 0.80 23.63 -29.38
C GLU A 154 0.23 24.97 -29.88
N GLN A 155 -1.09 25.09 -29.97
CA GLN A 155 -1.75 26.34 -30.39
C GLN A 155 -1.81 27.39 -29.29
N TYR A 156 -1.81 26.98 -28.01
CA TYR A 156 -1.86 27.88 -26.86
C TYR A 156 -0.51 28.56 -26.55
N MET A 157 0.60 27.98 -27.03
CA MET A 157 1.97 28.52 -26.91
C MET A 157 2.27 29.64 -27.90
#